data_AF-A0A7X1I242-F1
#
_entry.id   AF-A0A7X1I242-F1
#
_cell.length_a   1.000
_cell.length_b   1.000
_cell.length_c   1.000
_cell.angle_alpha   90.00
_cell.angle_beta   90.00
_cell.angle_gamma   90.00
#
_symmetry.space_group_name_H-M   'P 1'
#
loop_
_entity.id
_entity.type
_entity.pdbx_description
1 polymer ?
#
loop_
_entity_poly.entity_id
_entity_poly.type
_entity_poly.pdbx_seq_one_letter_code
_entity_poly.pdbx_strand_id
1 'polypeptide(L)' 'MPTFRATLCPACRCVRRTRLVGTATINGHLHELVQCPDTACELVWAVRPTTPQLAAA' A
#
# COMPACT_ATOMS: atom_id res chain seq x y z
N MET A 1 -12.41 11.77 3.66
CA MET A 1 -12.40 11.39 2.23
C MET A 1 -11.48 10.18 2.07
N PRO A 2 -11.89 9.11 1.35
CA PRO A 2 -11.00 7.98 1.11
C PRO A 2 -9.80 8.41 0.26
N THR A 3 -8.59 8.20 0.78
CA THR A 3 -7.35 8.45 0.04
C THR A 3 -7.09 7.27 -0.89
N PHE A 4 -6.84 7.57 -2.17
CA PHE A 4 -6.55 6.58 -3.19
C PHE A 4 -5.18 6.83 -3.81
N ARG A 5 -4.49 5.75 -4.19
CA ARG A 5 -3.17 5.81 -4.83
C ARG A 5 -3.09 4.82 -5.99
N ALA A 6 -2.35 5.18 -7.05
CA ALA A 6 -2.03 4.23 -8.12
C ALA A 6 -0.92 3.30 -7.67
N THR A 7 -1.19 2.00 -7.59
CA THR A 7 -0.20 0.97 -7.22
C THR A 7 -0.41 -0.30 -8.02
N LEU A 8 0.66 -1.07 -8.24
CA LEU A 8 0.58 -2.40 -8.84
C LEU A 8 -0.03 -3.35 -7.81
N CYS A 9 -1.15 -4.00 -8.15
CA CYS A 9 -1.68 -5.09 -7.34
C CYS A 9 -0.83 -6.35 -7.55
N PRO A 10 -0.23 -6.94 -6.51
CA PRO A 10 0.61 -8.13 -6.65
C PRO A 10 -0.15 -9.35 -7.18
N ALA A 11 -1.42 -9.51 -6.79
CA ALA A 11 -2.26 -10.64 -7.22
C ALA A 11 -2.79 -10.45 -8.66
N CYS A 12 -3.39 -9.29 -8.96
CA CYS A 12 -3.96 -9.03 -10.28
C CYS A 12 -2.91 -8.66 -11.34
N ARG A 13 -1.67 -8.39 -10.93
CA ARG A 13 -0.54 -7.97 -11.80
C ARG A 13 -0.85 -6.79 -12.72
N CYS A 14 -1.72 -5.88 -12.27
CA CYS A 14 -2.09 -4.67 -13.00
C CYS A 14 -2.09 -3.45 -12.07
N VAL A 15 -1.87 -2.27 -12.65
CA VAL A 15 -1.93 -1.00 -11.93
C VAL A 15 -3.40 -0.68 -11.63
N ARG A 16 -3.70 -0.44 -10.35
CA ARG A 16 -5.03 -0.11 -9.86
C ARG A 16 -5.00 1.14 -9.00
N ARG A 17 -6.14 1.82 -8.92
CA ARG A 17 -6.38 2.89 -7.95
C ARG A 17 -6.79 2.26 -6.62
N THR A 18 -5.80 1.91 -5.80
CA THR A 18 -5.99 1.21 -4.53
C THR A 18 -6.42 2.17 -3.43
N ARG A 19 -7.18 1.65 -2.47
CA ARG A 19 -7.69 2.41 -1.33
C ARG A 19 -6.72 2.30 -0.16
N LEU A 20 -6.34 3.42 0.44
CA LEU A 20 -5.62 3.41 1.72
C LEU A 20 -6.56 2.90 2.82
N VAL A 21 -6.15 1.85 3.52
CA VAL A 21 -6.96 1.20 4.58
C VAL A 21 -6.34 1.31 5.97
N GLY A 22 -5.08 1.73 6.07
CA GLY A 22 -4.44 1.97 7.36
C GLY A 22 -2.93 2.04 7.26
N THR A 23 -2.27 1.82 8.39
CA THR A 23 -0.82 1.72 8.49
C THR A 23 -0.42 0.52 9.34
N ALA A 24 0.78 0.00 9.13
CA ALA A 24 1.37 -1.07 9.92
C ALA A 24 2.86 -0.81 10.15
N THR A 25 3.37 -1.26 11.29
CA THR A 25 4.81 -1.19 11.59
C THR A 25 5.46 -2.53 11.26
N ILE A 26 6.43 -2.54 10.34
CA ILE A 26 7.19 -3.73 9.91
C ILE A 26 8.66 -3.44 10.15
N ASN A 27 9.35 -4.27 10.94
CA ASN A 27 10.76 -4.08 11.31
C ASN A 27 11.09 -2.68 11.87
N GLY A 28 10.17 -2.10 12.65
CA GLY A 28 10.32 -0.74 13.20
C GLY A 28 10.00 0.41 12.24
N HIS A 29 9.66 0.12 10.98
CA HIS A 29 9.29 1.12 9.99
C HIS A 29 7.77 1.17 9.79
N LEU A 30 7.21 2.39 9.73
CA LEU A 30 5.80 2.59 9.42
C LEU A 30 5.56 2.46 7.91
N HIS A 31 4.58 1.65 7.55
CA HIS A 31 4.13 1.44 6.18
C HIS A 31 2.65 1.76 6.03
N GLU A 32 2.27 2.32 4.89
CA GLU A 32 0.88 2.43 4.49
C GLU A 32 0.36 1.07 3.98
N LEU A 33 -0.88 0.76 4.32
CA LEU A 33 -1.60 -0.42 3.82
C LEU A 33 -2.64 0.01 2.80
N VAL A 34 -2.64 -0.65 1.65
CA VAL A 34 -3.62 -0.42 0.59
C VAL A 34 -4.40 -1.69 0.27
N GLN A 35 -5.63 -1.53 -0.21
CA GLN A 35 -6.51 -2.61 -0.63
C GLN A 35 -6.79 -2.54 -2.13
N CYS A 36 -6.84 -3.72 -2.77
CA CYS A 36 -7.29 -3.85 -4.16
C CYS A 36 -8.76 -3.43 -4.27
N PRO A 37 -9.14 -2.58 -5.24
CA PRO A 37 -10.54 -2.20 -5.43
C PRO A 37 -11.39 -3.32 -6.05
N ASP A 38 -10.76 -4.36 -6.59
CA ASP A 38 -11.44 -5.52 -7.16
C ASP A 38 -11.96 -6.42 -6.04
N THR A 39 -13.29 -6.56 -5.95
CA THR A 39 -13.97 -7.34 -4.92
C THR A 39 -13.73 -8.85 -5.03
N ALA A 40 -13.22 -9.34 -6.16
CA ALA A 40 -12.80 -10.74 -6.26
C ALA A 40 -11.37 -10.96 -5.72
N CYS A 41 -10.55 -9.91 -5.64
CA CYS A 41 -9.17 -10.00 -5.17
C CYS A 41 -9.05 -9.74 -3.67
N GLU A 42 -9.68 -8.67 -3.18
CA GLU A 42 -9.73 -8.23 -1.76
C GLU A 42 -8.37 -8.06 -1.04
N LEU A 43 -7.25 -8.28 -1.75
CA LEU A 43 -5.91 -8.27 -1.18
C LEU A 43 -5.59 -6.92 -0.53
N VAL A 44 -5.04 -6.99 0.69
CA VAL A 44 -4.45 -5.87 1.41
C VAL A 44 -2.94 -6.07 1.48
N TRP A 45 -2.15 -5.04 1.18
CA TRP A 45 -0.69 -5.12 1.24
C TRP A 45 -0.02 -3.81 1.64
N ALA A 46 1.19 -3.93 2.19
CA ALA A 46 2.04 -2.79 2.51
C ALA A 46 2.67 -2.22 1.22
N VAL A 47 2.58 -0.89 1.06
CA VAL A 47 3.30 -0.20 -0.01
C VAL A 47 4.68 0.22 0.46
N ARG A 48 5.67 0.08 -0.42
CA ARG A 48 6.99 0.64 -0.17
C ARG A 48 6.89 2.17 -0.18
N PRO A 49 7.47 2.88 0.79
CA PRO A 49 7.57 4.32 0.72
C PRO A 49 8.34 4.71 -0.55
N THR A 50 7.79 5.65 -1.32
CA THR A 50 8.44 6.23 -2.51
C THR A 50 9.50 7.26 -2.16
N THR A 51 9.55 7.68 -0.89
CA THR A 51 10.59 8.55 -0.35
C THR A 51 11.74 7.68 0.10
N PRO A 52 13.01 7.97 -0.26
CA PRO A 52 14.14 7.38 0.43
C PRO A 52 13.99 7.78 1.90
N GLN A 53 13.66 6.83 2.77
CA GLN A 53 13.81 7.02 4.20
C GLN A 53 15.30 7.24 4.41
N LEU A 54 15.72 8.51 4.57
CA LEU A 54 16.98 8.78 5.26
C LEU A 54 16.87 8.01 6.57
N ALA A 55 17.74 7.02 6.72
CA ALA A 55 17.96 6.35 7.99
C ALA A 55 18.14 7.44 9.04
N ALA A 56 17.19 7.55 9.96
CA ALA A 56 17.43 8.29 11.18
C ALA A 56 18.56 7.56 11.92
N ALA A 57 19.49 8.38 12.39
CA ALA A 57 20.81 8.05 12.95
C ALA A 57 20.81 6.97 14.04
#